data_AF-A0A531KMW8-F1
#
_entry.id   AF-A0A531KMW8-F1
#
_cell.length_a   1.000
_cell.length_b   1.000
_cell.length_c   1.000
_cell.angle_alpha   90.00
_cell.angle_beta   90.00
_cell.angle_gamma   90.00
#
_symmetry.space_group_name_H-M   'P 1'
#
loop_
_entity.id
_entity.type
_entity.pdbx_description
1 polymer ?
#
loop_
_entity_poly.entity_id
_entity_poly.type
_entity_poly.pdbx_seq_one_letter_code
_entity_poly.pdbx_strand_id
1 'polypeptide(L)'
;LANVLPAMLDQMAKGDMPNEQQLRTIASASLDEQKEVWKKHKPSKADPQVSWWSVAQGLTKHRMYARDASFGDDLAHAYGIAWVEDLFAPADEDSRYTTDVEAFLGAQQEWMTQNLPKKGVITEVNTWGEVKLPPKAERVHGTPKKSDHAAMYLDREGRVKTVHFRMPEAKKKSKNAQAGDDEAIVISKPRPDVTRKGIEMIGDLRTDALHEAL
;
A
#
# COMPACT_ATOMS: atom_id res chain seq x y z
N LEU A 1 26.55 -23.59 9.94
CA LEU A 1 26.24 -22.13 10.08
C LEU A 1 26.79 -21.35 8.88
N ALA A 2 26.56 -21.79 7.64
CA ALA A 2 27.38 -21.38 6.50
C ALA A 2 26.93 -20.07 5.80
N ASN A 3 25.92 -19.38 6.31
CA ASN A 3 25.40 -18.16 5.68
C ASN A 3 24.94 -17.14 6.73
N VAL A 4 25.81 -16.76 7.65
CA VAL A 4 25.55 -15.73 8.68
C VAL A 4 26.64 -14.66 8.59
N LEU A 5 26.24 -13.39 8.62
CA LEU A 5 27.13 -12.24 8.57
C LEU A 5 28.19 -12.34 9.70
N PRO A 6 29.50 -12.14 9.41
CA PRO A 6 30.55 -12.27 10.41
C PRO A 6 30.31 -11.42 11.67
N ALA A 7 29.82 -10.19 11.50
CA ALA A 7 29.52 -9.31 12.64
C ALA A 7 28.38 -9.82 13.55
N MET A 8 27.46 -10.63 13.02
CA MET A 8 26.44 -11.30 13.82
C MET A 8 27.05 -12.48 14.59
N LEU A 9 27.92 -13.26 13.93
CA LEU A 9 28.66 -14.36 14.57
C LEU A 9 29.52 -13.87 15.73
N ASP A 10 30.16 -12.71 15.60
CA ASP A 10 30.93 -12.07 16.68
C ASP A 10 30.08 -11.75 17.91
N GLN A 11 28.79 -11.44 17.75
CA GLN A 11 27.88 -11.23 18.89
C GLN A 11 27.42 -12.55 19.49
N MET A 12 27.13 -13.55 18.66
CA MET A 12 26.82 -14.90 19.14
C MET A 12 27.96 -15.49 19.96
N ALA A 13 29.22 -15.23 19.55
CA ALA A 13 30.41 -15.65 20.28
C ALA A 13 30.56 -15.00 21.67
N LYS A 14 29.91 -13.86 21.91
CA LYS A 14 29.85 -13.21 23.25
C LYS A 14 28.73 -13.77 24.14
N GLY A 15 27.98 -14.76 23.66
CA GLY A 15 26.88 -15.39 24.39
C GLY A 15 25.50 -14.79 24.10
N ASP A 16 25.41 -13.79 23.22
CA ASP A 16 24.13 -13.22 22.78
C ASP A 16 23.62 -13.97 21.54
N MET A 17 22.83 -15.03 21.75
CA MET A 17 22.40 -15.94 20.69
C MET A 17 20.92 -15.74 20.28
N PRO A 18 20.61 -15.77 18.96
CA PRO A 18 19.24 -15.92 18.49
C PRO A 18 18.70 -17.31 18.84
N ASN A 19 17.37 -17.44 18.93
CA ASN A 19 16.75 -18.75 18.99
C ASN A 19 16.83 -19.47 17.62
N GLU A 20 16.53 -20.77 17.59
CA GLU A 20 16.66 -21.59 16.37
C GLU A 20 15.83 -21.06 15.20
N GLN A 21 14.61 -20.60 15.46
CA GLN A 21 13.73 -20.05 14.43
C GLN A 21 14.32 -18.77 13.83
N GLN A 22 14.80 -17.85 14.67
CA GLN A 22 15.45 -16.61 14.24
C GLN A 22 16.72 -16.90 13.45
N LEU A 23 17.54 -17.85 13.93
CA LEU A 23 18.76 -18.26 13.27
C LEU A 23 18.49 -18.86 11.88
N ARG A 24 17.44 -19.66 11.74
CA ARG A 24 17.01 -20.21 10.44
C ARG A 24 16.63 -19.08 9.47
N THR A 25 15.85 -18.10 9.92
CA THR A 25 15.47 -16.94 9.09
C THR A 25 16.68 -16.13 8.67
N ILE A 26 17.61 -15.86 9.59
CA ILE A 26 18.85 -15.13 9.32
C ILE A 26 19.68 -15.90 8.28
N ALA A 27 19.88 -17.20 8.49
CA ALA A 27 20.70 -18.03 7.61
C ALA A 27 20.09 -18.24 6.21
N SER A 28 18.77 -18.10 6.07
CA SER A 28 18.09 -18.17 4.77
C SER A 28 18.21 -16.90 3.93
N ALA A 29 18.52 -15.76 4.55
CA ALA A 29 18.68 -14.49 3.86
C ALA A 29 20.08 -14.36 3.22
N SER A 30 20.19 -13.56 2.17
CA SER A 30 21.49 -13.26 1.56
C SER A 30 22.38 -12.42 2.51
N LEU A 31 23.71 -12.49 2.34
CA LEU A 31 24.62 -11.71 3.17
C LEU A 31 24.42 -10.19 3.01
N ASP A 32 23.98 -9.74 1.84
CA ASP A 32 23.68 -8.33 1.58
C ASP A 32 22.43 -7.87 2.35
N GLU A 33 21.35 -8.65 2.32
CA GLU A 33 20.15 -8.37 3.13
C GLU A 33 20.49 -8.38 4.63
N GLN A 34 21.25 -9.39 5.09
CA GLN A 34 21.73 -9.45 6.47
C GLN A 34 22.53 -8.20 6.85
N LYS A 35 23.40 -7.71 5.96
CA LYS A 35 24.20 -6.50 6.18
C LYS A 35 23.33 -5.25 6.28
N GLU A 36 22.33 -5.07 5.42
CA GLU A 36 21.44 -3.91 5.45
C GLU A 36 20.56 -3.89 6.71
N VAL A 37 20.02 -5.05 7.12
CA VAL A 37 19.25 -5.16 8.37
C VAL A 37 20.15 -4.96 9.59
N TRP A 38 21.37 -5.50 9.56
CA TRP A 38 22.33 -5.34 10.64
C TRP A 38 22.69 -3.88 10.91
N LYS A 39 22.80 -3.03 9.88
CA LYS A 39 23.05 -1.58 10.08
C LYS A 39 22.01 -0.92 10.99
N LYS A 40 20.75 -1.34 10.92
CA LYS A 40 19.64 -0.78 11.71
C LYS A 40 19.56 -1.35 13.13
N HIS A 41 20.04 -2.58 13.34
CA HIS A 41 19.88 -3.32 14.59
C HIS A 41 21.21 -3.69 15.26
N LYS A 42 22.32 -3.12 14.81
CA LYS A 42 23.63 -3.33 15.41
C LYS A 42 23.62 -2.81 16.85
N PRO A 43 24.11 -3.59 17.83
CA PRO A 43 24.12 -3.18 19.21
C PRO A 43 25.10 -2.01 19.41
N SER A 44 24.77 -1.14 20.36
CA SER A 44 25.53 0.05 20.68
C SER A 44 26.39 -0.16 21.93
N LYS A 45 27.22 0.82 22.30
CA LYS A 45 27.95 0.75 23.58
C LYS A 45 27.03 0.90 24.79
N ALA A 46 25.88 1.56 24.63
CA ALA A 46 24.91 1.78 25.70
C ALA A 46 23.97 0.58 25.87
N ASP A 47 23.69 -0.13 24.78
CA ASP A 47 22.93 -1.38 24.77
C ASP A 47 23.68 -2.44 23.95
N PRO A 48 24.46 -3.31 24.62
CA PRO A 48 25.30 -4.29 23.96
C PRO A 48 24.51 -5.51 23.45
N GLN A 49 23.23 -5.64 23.80
CA GLN A 49 22.38 -6.75 23.37
C GLN A 49 21.74 -6.48 22.00
N VAL A 50 21.63 -7.54 21.21
CA VAL A 50 20.97 -7.55 19.92
C VAL A 50 19.52 -7.98 20.11
N SER A 51 18.58 -7.19 19.59
CA SER A 51 17.22 -7.70 19.37
C SER A 51 17.23 -8.65 18.17
N TRP A 52 17.60 -9.91 18.39
CA TRP A 52 17.59 -10.95 17.35
C TRP A 52 16.23 -11.16 16.72
N TRP A 53 15.16 -10.91 17.48
CA TRP A 53 13.81 -10.89 16.95
C TRP A 53 13.64 -9.81 15.88
N SER A 54 14.12 -8.59 16.12
CA SER A 54 14.06 -7.49 15.14
C SER A 54 14.92 -7.77 13.91
N VAL A 55 16.11 -8.35 14.10
CA VAL A 55 16.98 -8.77 12.98
C VAL A 55 16.28 -9.83 12.11
N ALA A 56 15.74 -10.89 12.73
CA ALA A 56 15.03 -11.94 12.00
C ALA A 56 13.76 -11.41 11.32
N GLN A 57 13.02 -10.50 11.97
CA GLN A 57 11.86 -9.84 11.35
C GLN A 57 12.25 -9.02 10.13
N GLY A 58 13.32 -8.23 10.21
CA GLY A 58 13.82 -7.45 9.06
C GLY A 58 14.27 -8.32 7.88
N LEU A 59 14.61 -9.58 8.12
CA LEU A 59 15.02 -10.56 7.10
C LEU A 59 13.89 -11.48 6.66
N THR A 60 12.71 -11.38 7.27
CA THR A 60 11.56 -12.19 6.89
C THR A 60 11.02 -11.70 5.55
N LYS A 61 11.19 -12.50 4.49
CA LYS A 61 10.61 -12.18 3.18
C LYS A 61 9.11 -12.36 3.23
N HIS A 62 8.38 -11.29 2.90
CA HIS A 62 6.94 -11.39 2.74
C HIS A 62 6.62 -12.12 1.44
N ARG A 63 5.89 -13.22 1.53
CA ARG A 63 5.45 -14.01 0.38
C ARG A 63 4.09 -13.49 -0.07
N MET A 64 4.00 -13.03 -1.31
CA MET A 64 2.74 -12.66 -1.96
C MET A 64 2.27 -13.85 -2.78
N TYR A 65 1.10 -14.41 -2.44
CA TYR A 65 0.60 -15.62 -3.10
C TYR A 65 -0.21 -15.31 -4.36
N ALA A 66 -0.15 -16.19 -5.37
CA ALA A 66 -0.90 -16.05 -6.61
C ALA A 66 -2.42 -16.10 -6.38
N ARG A 67 -2.90 -16.90 -5.42
CA ARG A 67 -4.32 -16.95 -5.00
C ARG A 67 -4.88 -15.61 -4.50
N ASP A 68 -4.01 -14.73 -4.04
CA ASP A 68 -4.35 -13.42 -3.49
C ASP A 68 -4.27 -12.30 -4.54
N ALA A 69 -3.75 -12.61 -5.74
CA ALA A 69 -3.71 -11.69 -6.87
C ALA A 69 -5.11 -11.52 -7.46
N SER A 70 -5.55 -10.26 -7.63
CA SER A 70 -6.76 -9.97 -8.41
C SER A 70 -6.46 -9.83 -9.90
N PHE A 71 -5.19 -9.66 -10.25
CA PHE A 71 -4.70 -9.51 -11.62
C PHE A 71 -4.37 -10.86 -12.28
N GLY A 72 -4.38 -10.87 -13.62
CA GLY A 72 -4.00 -12.04 -14.43
C GLY A 72 -2.55 -11.99 -14.94
N ASP A 73 -2.19 -12.98 -15.75
CA ASP A 73 -0.82 -13.17 -16.27
C ASP A 73 -0.28 -11.96 -17.06
N ASP A 74 -1.15 -11.20 -17.74
CA ASP A 74 -0.73 -10.01 -18.51
C ASP A 74 -0.08 -8.96 -17.61
N LEU A 75 -0.72 -8.63 -16.48
CA LEU A 75 -0.17 -7.70 -15.49
C LEU A 75 1.00 -8.34 -14.74
N ALA A 76 0.96 -9.64 -14.46
CA ALA A 76 2.09 -10.33 -13.84
C ALA A 76 3.36 -10.19 -14.71
N HIS A 77 3.25 -10.43 -16.02
CA HIS A 77 4.36 -10.28 -16.96
C HIS A 77 4.80 -8.81 -17.13
N ALA A 78 3.85 -7.87 -17.22
CA ALA A 78 4.16 -6.45 -17.38
C ALA A 78 4.98 -5.89 -16.20
N TYR A 79 4.69 -6.38 -14.99
CA TYR A 79 5.43 -6.01 -13.78
C TYR A 79 6.64 -6.92 -13.48
N GLY A 80 6.90 -7.92 -14.33
CA GLY A 80 8.04 -8.84 -14.15
C GLY A 80 7.90 -9.79 -12.96
N ILE A 81 6.68 -10.08 -12.52
CA ILE A 81 6.40 -10.97 -11.39
C ILE A 81 6.78 -12.40 -11.76
N ALA A 82 7.83 -12.92 -11.13
CA ALA A 82 8.19 -14.32 -11.20
C ALA A 82 7.53 -15.10 -10.05
N TRP A 83 6.76 -16.13 -10.42
CA TRP A 83 6.13 -17.06 -9.48
C TRP A 83 7.07 -18.21 -9.12
N VAL A 84 7.11 -18.55 -7.84
CA VAL A 84 7.84 -19.70 -7.28
C VAL A 84 6.82 -20.64 -6.64
N GLU A 85 6.91 -21.92 -6.93
CA GLU A 85 6.02 -22.94 -6.32
C GLU A 85 6.51 -23.35 -4.94
N ASP A 86 5.60 -23.39 -3.96
CA ASP A 86 5.86 -24.04 -2.66
C ASP A 86 5.48 -25.52 -2.75
N LEU A 87 6.50 -26.38 -2.91
CA LEU A 87 6.35 -27.84 -3.06
C LEU A 87 5.80 -28.54 -1.81
N PHE A 88 5.73 -27.84 -0.67
CA PHE A 88 5.24 -28.39 0.59
C PHE A 88 3.89 -27.81 1.01
N ALA A 89 3.28 -26.95 0.18
CA ALA A 89 1.95 -26.44 0.45
C ALA A 89 0.88 -27.53 0.28
N PRO A 90 -0.27 -27.39 0.96
CA PRO A 90 -1.44 -28.23 0.71
C PRO A 90 -1.82 -28.27 -0.77
N ALA A 91 -2.19 -29.45 -1.28
CA ALA A 91 -2.45 -29.67 -2.71
C ALA A 91 -3.79 -29.07 -3.21
N ASP A 92 -4.61 -28.55 -2.30
CA ASP A 92 -5.93 -27.95 -2.58
C ASP A 92 -5.85 -26.45 -2.89
N GLU A 93 -4.69 -25.81 -2.74
CA GLU A 93 -4.51 -24.38 -2.92
C GLU A 93 -3.41 -24.05 -3.94
N ASP A 94 -3.55 -22.92 -4.63
CA ASP A 94 -2.46 -22.40 -5.47
C ASP A 94 -1.30 -21.95 -4.58
N SER A 95 -0.22 -22.73 -4.61
CA SER A 95 0.96 -22.56 -3.76
C SER A 95 2.00 -21.62 -4.33
N ARG A 96 1.75 -21.05 -5.52
CA ARG A 96 2.67 -20.12 -6.16
C ARG A 96 2.75 -18.84 -5.34
N TYR A 97 3.97 -18.34 -5.14
CA TYR A 97 4.22 -17.08 -4.47
C TYR A 97 5.37 -16.30 -5.14
N THR A 98 5.41 -15.00 -4.89
CA THR A 98 6.55 -14.15 -5.22
C THR A 98 7.06 -13.45 -3.95
N THR A 99 8.34 -13.10 -3.93
CA THR A 99 8.92 -12.23 -2.89
C THR A 99 9.09 -10.80 -3.38
N ASP A 100 8.77 -10.52 -4.65
CA ASP A 100 8.75 -9.16 -5.19
C ASP A 100 7.44 -8.46 -4.80
N VAL A 101 7.45 -7.91 -3.59
CA VAL A 101 6.32 -7.20 -3.00
C VAL A 101 5.96 -5.95 -3.80
N GLU A 102 6.95 -5.23 -4.33
CA GLU A 102 6.72 -3.98 -5.05
C GLU A 102 6.04 -4.24 -6.40
N ALA A 103 6.54 -5.22 -7.17
CA ALA A 103 5.91 -5.63 -8.43
C ALA A 103 4.47 -6.13 -8.19
N PHE A 104 4.26 -6.96 -7.17
CA PHE A 104 2.93 -7.49 -6.84
C PHE A 104 1.93 -6.38 -6.46
N LEU A 105 2.31 -5.46 -5.56
CA LEU A 105 1.43 -4.37 -5.15
C LEU A 105 1.19 -3.37 -6.29
N GLY A 106 2.19 -3.14 -7.14
CA GLY A 106 2.04 -2.35 -8.36
C GLY A 106 0.99 -2.94 -9.31
N ALA A 107 1.06 -4.24 -9.57
CA ALA A 107 0.09 -4.95 -10.40
C ALA A 107 -1.33 -4.93 -9.80
N GLN A 108 -1.47 -5.08 -8.47
CA GLN A 108 -2.78 -4.94 -7.81
C GLN A 108 -3.34 -3.52 -7.97
N GLN A 109 -2.50 -2.49 -7.82
CA GLN A 109 -2.91 -1.09 -7.94
C GLN A 109 -3.37 -0.76 -9.37
N GLU A 110 -2.65 -1.24 -10.37
CA GLU A 110 -3.05 -1.07 -11.77
C GLU A 110 -4.37 -1.82 -12.05
N TRP A 111 -4.49 -3.05 -11.57
CA TRP A 111 -5.74 -3.80 -11.68
C TRP A 111 -6.92 -3.07 -11.05
N MET A 112 -6.75 -2.47 -9.85
CA MET A 112 -7.80 -1.66 -9.21
C MET A 112 -8.18 -0.45 -10.05
N THR A 113 -7.23 0.17 -10.74
CA THR A 113 -7.47 1.31 -11.63
C THR A 113 -8.24 0.89 -12.87
N GLN A 114 -7.94 -0.28 -13.44
CA GLN A 114 -8.64 -0.85 -14.60
C GLN A 114 -10.05 -1.37 -14.24
N ASN A 115 -10.25 -1.84 -13.01
CA ASN A 115 -11.49 -2.50 -12.55
C ASN A 115 -12.32 -1.63 -11.60
N LEU A 116 -12.07 -0.32 -11.58
CA LEU A 116 -12.79 0.59 -10.68
C LEU A 116 -14.27 0.72 -11.09
N PRO A 117 -15.22 0.50 -10.16
CA PRO A 117 -16.64 0.71 -10.44
C PRO A 117 -16.95 2.16 -10.86
N LYS A 118 -18.06 2.40 -11.57
CA LYS A 118 -18.45 3.75 -12.05
C LYS A 118 -18.58 4.82 -10.93
N LYS A 119 -18.83 4.40 -9.69
CA LYS A 119 -18.85 5.24 -8.48
C LYS A 119 -17.78 4.79 -7.47
N GLY A 120 -16.72 4.21 -8.00
CA GLY A 120 -15.59 3.67 -7.27
C GLY A 120 -14.60 4.76 -6.91
N VAL A 121 -13.94 4.60 -5.77
CA VAL A 121 -12.75 5.36 -5.38
C VAL A 121 -11.70 4.36 -4.91
N ILE A 122 -10.44 4.59 -5.26
CA ILE A 122 -9.32 3.85 -4.66
C ILE A 122 -8.91 4.62 -3.41
N THR A 123 -8.81 3.93 -2.28
CA THR A 123 -8.41 4.52 -1.01
C THR A 123 -7.47 3.59 -0.25
N GLU A 124 -6.91 4.11 0.83
CA GLU A 124 -5.97 3.41 1.69
C GLU A 124 -6.62 2.98 3.00
N VAL A 125 -5.96 2.06 3.71
CA VAL A 125 -6.31 1.69 5.08
C VAL A 125 -5.47 2.50 6.08
N ASN A 126 -6.07 2.82 7.22
CA ASN A 126 -5.34 3.41 8.34
C ASN A 126 -4.48 2.35 9.06
N THR A 127 -3.72 2.77 10.07
CA THR A 127 -2.85 1.90 10.89
C THR A 127 -3.61 0.76 11.60
N TRP A 128 -4.93 0.91 11.79
CA TRP A 128 -5.80 -0.09 12.40
C TRP A 128 -6.49 -1.00 11.36
N GLY A 129 -6.18 -0.84 10.07
CA GLY A 129 -6.76 -1.63 8.98
C GLY A 129 -8.15 -1.16 8.54
N GLU A 130 -8.61 0.00 9.00
CA GLU A 130 -9.89 0.56 8.59
C GLU A 130 -9.74 1.41 7.33
N VAL A 131 -10.71 1.27 6.43
CA VAL A 131 -10.73 1.98 5.15
C VAL A 131 -10.92 3.48 5.38
N LYS A 132 -10.04 4.30 4.81
CA LYS A 132 -10.15 5.76 4.86
C LYS A 132 -11.21 6.23 3.86
N LEU A 133 -12.47 6.28 4.33
CA LEU A 133 -13.58 6.75 3.51
C LEU A 133 -13.58 8.30 3.39
N PRO A 134 -14.19 8.85 2.34
CA PRO A 134 -14.36 10.29 2.20
C PRO A 134 -15.07 10.91 3.42
N PRO A 135 -14.79 12.17 3.78
CA PRO A 135 -15.44 12.83 4.91
C PRO A 135 -16.96 12.79 4.77
N LYS A 136 -17.64 12.48 5.89
CA LYS A 136 -19.09 12.29 6.00
C LYS A 136 -19.64 11.03 5.34
N ALA A 137 -18.83 10.18 4.69
CA ALA A 137 -19.30 8.90 4.18
C ALA A 137 -19.74 7.97 5.32
N GLU A 138 -20.86 7.27 5.12
CA GLU A 138 -21.35 6.21 5.99
C GLU A 138 -21.10 4.86 5.33
N ARG A 139 -20.44 3.94 6.02
CA ARG A 139 -20.16 2.59 5.50
C ARG A 139 -21.46 1.79 5.41
N VAL A 140 -21.69 1.16 4.27
CA VAL A 140 -22.84 0.29 4.04
C VAL A 140 -22.44 -1.15 4.40
N HIS A 141 -23.08 -1.70 5.42
CA HIS A 141 -22.84 -3.07 5.91
C HIS A 141 -23.81 -4.11 5.32
N GLY A 142 -24.92 -3.67 4.72
CA GLY A 142 -25.90 -4.54 4.08
C GLY A 142 -25.74 -4.60 2.55
N THR A 143 -26.77 -5.09 1.86
CA THR A 143 -26.77 -5.14 0.40
C THR A 143 -26.62 -3.73 -0.20
N PRO A 144 -25.59 -3.49 -1.02
CA PRO A 144 -25.38 -2.19 -1.62
C PRO A 144 -26.49 -1.85 -2.63
N LYS A 145 -26.92 -0.59 -2.61
CA LYS A 145 -27.89 -0.04 -3.58
C LYS A 145 -27.16 0.57 -4.77
N LYS A 146 -27.85 0.75 -5.90
CA LYS A 146 -27.31 1.45 -7.09
C LYS A 146 -26.84 2.90 -6.82
N SER A 147 -27.34 3.51 -5.75
CA SER A 147 -26.92 4.85 -5.30
C SER A 147 -25.56 4.85 -4.63
N ASP A 148 -25.13 3.71 -4.08
CA ASP A 148 -23.97 3.61 -3.20
C ASP A 148 -22.67 3.64 -4.00
N HIS A 149 -21.61 4.07 -3.34
CA HIS A 149 -20.26 4.16 -3.87
C HIS A 149 -19.47 2.96 -3.39
N ALA A 150 -18.41 2.61 -4.12
CA ALA A 150 -17.48 1.56 -3.75
C ALA A 150 -16.12 2.20 -3.44
N ALA A 151 -15.47 1.76 -2.37
CA ALA A 151 -14.08 2.07 -2.10
C ALA A 151 -13.27 0.78 -2.23
N MET A 152 -12.34 0.76 -3.17
CA MET A 152 -11.36 -0.32 -3.34
C MET A 152 -10.08 0.06 -2.61
N TYR A 153 -9.44 -0.90 -1.95
CA TYR A 153 -8.21 -0.69 -1.20
C TYR A 153 -7.41 -1.99 -1.10
N LEU A 154 -6.12 -1.86 -0.78
CA LEU A 154 -5.26 -2.99 -0.43
C LEU A 154 -5.29 -3.20 1.08
N ASP A 155 -5.57 -4.43 1.52
CA ASP A 155 -5.40 -4.80 2.92
C ASP A 155 -3.91 -4.95 3.28
N ARG A 156 -3.62 -5.23 4.56
CA ARG A 156 -2.24 -5.39 5.05
C ARG A 156 -1.49 -6.57 4.40
N GLU A 157 -2.23 -7.51 3.82
CA GLU A 157 -1.70 -8.68 3.12
C GLU A 157 -1.58 -8.44 1.60
N GLY A 158 -1.85 -7.21 1.14
CA GLY A 158 -1.75 -6.85 -0.28
C GLY A 158 -2.93 -7.32 -1.13
N ARG A 159 -4.04 -7.76 -0.51
CA ARG A 159 -5.25 -8.19 -1.24
C ARG A 159 -6.15 -7.01 -1.53
N VAL A 160 -6.73 -7.00 -2.73
CA VAL A 160 -7.77 -6.03 -3.06
C VAL A 160 -9.04 -6.37 -2.30
N LYS A 161 -9.56 -5.39 -1.56
CA LYS A 161 -10.85 -5.44 -0.88
C LYS A 161 -11.72 -4.29 -1.35
N THR A 162 -13.04 -4.50 -1.30
CA THR A 162 -14.03 -3.49 -1.65
C THR A 162 -14.99 -3.29 -0.50
N VAL A 163 -15.21 -2.05 -0.10
CA VAL A 163 -16.29 -1.66 0.82
C VAL A 163 -17.24 -0.71 0.14
N HIS A 164 -18.51 -0.74 0.54
CA HIS A 164 -19.51 0.16 -0.02
C HIS A 164 -19.80 1.28 0.98
N PHE A 165 -20.04 2.48 0.48
CA PHE A 165 -20.37 3.63 1.32
C PHE A 165 -21.41 4.53 0.67
N ARG A 166 -22.11 5.30 1.50
CA ARG A 166 -23.12 6.27 1.08
C ARG A 166 -22.72 7.65 1.59
N MET A 167 -22.85 8.65 0.73
CA MET A 167 -22.73 10.04 1.15
C MET A 167 -24.08 10.49 1.72
N PRO A 168 -24.12 11.17 2.88
CA PRO A 168 -25.35 11.66 3.45
C PRO A 168 -25.98 12.65 2.48
N GLU A 169 -27.25 12.42 2.15
CA GLU A 169 -28.00 13.35 1.32
C GLU A 169 -28.01 14.71 2.02
N ALA A 170 -27.63 15.76 1.30
CA ALA A 170 -27.84 17.12 1.79
C ALA A 170 -29.34 17.27 2.03
N LYS A 171 -29.76 17.34 3.29
CA LYS A 171 -31.16 17.56 3.67
C LYS A 171 -31.69 18.74 2.84
N LYS A 172 -32.51 18.47 1.83
CA LYS A 172 -33.32 19.51 1.20
C LYS A 172 -34.18 20.07 2.32
N LYS A 173 -34.01 21.36 2.65
CA LYS A 173 -34.92 22.07 3.54
C LYS A 173 -36.33 21.89 2.98
N SER A 174 -37.21 21.23 3.71
CA SER A 174 -38.63 21.22 3.39
C SER A 174 -39.15 22.65 3.55
N LYS A 175 -39.58 23.27 2.46
CA LYS A 175 -40.42 24.46 2.50
C LYS A 175 -41.73 24.12 1.80
N ASN A 176 -42.77 23.88 2.60
CA ASN A 176 -44.12 24.18 2.20
C ASN A 176 -44.28 25.70 2.22
N ALA A 177 -44.35 26.32 1.04
CA ALA A 177 -45.07 27.56 0.80
C ALA A 177 -45.29 27.68 -0.71
N GLN A 178 -46.54 27.95 -1.08
CA GLN A 178 -47.10 27.85 -2.42
C GLN A 178 -46.99 29.18 -3.18
N ALA A 179 -46.87 29.05 -4.51
CA ALA A 179 -47.11 30.02 -5.59
C ALA A 179 -46.14 31.22 -5.76
N GLY A 180 -45.62 31.37 -6.99
CA GLY A 180 -44.90 32.57 -7.44
C GLY A 180 -44.01 32.31 -8.66
N ASP A 181 -44.67 32.33 -9.81
CA ASP A 181 -44.25 32.53 -11.21
C ASP A 181 -42.76 32.68 -11.65
N ASP A 182 -42.56 32.12 -12.84
CA ASP A 182 -41.71 32.52 -13.97
C ASP A 182 -40.18 32.34 -14.03
N GLU A 183 -39.78 32.12 -15.27
CA GLU A 183 -38.53 31.56 -15.79
C GLU A 183 -37.20 32.21 -15.36
N ALA A 184 -36.19 31.37 -15.15
CA ALA A 184 -34.85 31.61 -15.68
C ALA A 184 -34.04 30.30 -15.74
N ILE A 185 -33.92 29.77 -16.96
CA ILE A 185 -32.90 28.80 -17.34
C ILE A 185 -31.52 29.41 -17.05
N VAL A 186 -30.80 28.88 -16.06
CA VAL A 186 -29.37 29.17 -15.88
C VAL A 186 -28.58 27.98 -16.37
N ILE A 187 -28.27 28.02 -17.67
CA ILE A 187 -27.22 27.23 -18.30
C ILE A 187 -25.92 27.52 -17.54
N SER A 188 -25.40 26.51 -16.84
CA SER A 188 -24.06 26.61 -16.27
C SER A 188 -23.05 26.61 -17.42
N LYS A 189 -22.31 27.71 -17.51
CA LYS A 189 -21.29 28.01 -18.54
C LYS A 189 -20.36 26.80 -18.78
N PRO A 190 -20.04 26.47 -20.05
CA PRO A 190 -18.96 25.53 -20.33
C PRO A 190 -17.65 26.12 -19.80
N ARG A 191 -16.81 25.25 -19.21
CA ARG A 191 -15.53 25.64 -18.61
C ARG A 191 -14.61 26.26 -19.69
N PRO A 192 -13.87 27.33 -19.37
CA PRO A 192 -12.96 27.96 -20.30
C PRO A 192 -11.82 27.02 -20.71
N ASP A 193 -11.38 27.16 -21.96
CA ASP A 193 -10.39 26.31 -22.62
C ASP A 193 -9.02 26.39 -21.94
N VAL A 194 -8.37 25.23 -21.79
CA VAL A 194 -7.08 25.09 -21.09
C VAL A 194 -5.98 25.62 -21.98
N THR A 195 -5.68 26.92 -21.85
CA THR A 195 -4.49 27.49 -22.49
C THR A 195 -3.23 26.90 -21.85
N ARG A 196 -2.37 26.33 -22.71
CA ARG A 196 -1.04 25.79 -22.42
C ARG A 196 -0.13 26.85 -21.77
N LYS A 197 -0.19 27.01 -20.44
CA LYS A 197 0.78 27.80 -19.65
C LYS A 197 1.26 27.05 -18.39
N GLY A 198 1.47 25.74 -18.52
CA GLY A 198 1.96 24.88 -17.43
C GLY A 198 3.45 24.53 -17.49
N ILE A 199 4.26 25.19 -18.35
CA ILE A 199 5.67 24.80 -18.59
C ILE A 199 6.69 25.89 -18.19
N GLU A 200 6.28 27.09 -17.77
CA GLU A 200 7.22 28.17 -17.37
C GLU A 200 7.32 28.42 -15.85
N MET A 201 6.87 27.50 -15.00
CA MET A 201 7.01 27.61 -13.53
C MET A 201 7.90 26.54 -12.90
N ILE A 202 8.82 25.96 -13.69
CA ILE A 202 9.95 25.17 -13.20
C ILE A 202 11.22 25.89 -13.65
N GLY A 203 11.42 27.11 -13.14
CA GLY A 203 12.48 28.01 -13.62
C GLY A 203 13.08 28.91 -12.57
N ASP A 204 12.31 29.40 -11.58
CA ASP A 204 12.79 30.48 -10.69
C ASP A 204 12.85 30.13 -9.19
N LEU A 205 12.52 28.90 -8.79
CA LEU A 205 12.67 28.46 -7.39
C LEU A 205 14.09 27.98 -7.01
N ARG A 206 15.09 28.18 -7.90
CA ARG A 206 16.49 27.80 -7.66
C ARG A 206 17.44 28.95 -7.38
N THR A 207 16.98 30.20 -7.26
CA THR A 207 17.88 31.35 -7.00
C THR A 207 17.38 32.41 -6.01
N ASP A 208 16.35 32.14 -5.19
CA ASP A 208 15.97 33.07 -4.10
C ASP A 208 16.36 32.58 -2.69
N ALA A 209 16.79 31.33 -2.53
CA ALA A 209 17.26 30.81 -1.24
C ALA A 209 18.73 31.19 -0.90
N LEU A 210 19.38 32.04 -1.72
CA LEU A 210 20.77 32.47 -1.53
C LEU A 210 20.92 33.97 -1.19
N HIS A 211 19.82 34.73 -1.10
CA HIS A 211 19.84 36.17 -0.75
C HIS A 211 19.12 36.50 0.57
N GLU A 212 19.11 35.57 1.54
CA GLU A 212 18.69 35.86 2.92
C GLU A 212 19.68 35.29 3.95
N ALA A 213 20.98 35.35 3.61
CA ALA A 213 22.09 35.05 4.53
C ALA A 213 23.27 36.02 4.33
N LEU A 214 22.96 37.31 4.25
CA LEU A 214 23.91 38.41 4.49
C LEU A 214 23.30 39.38 5.50
#